data_AF-A0A519LAD5-F1
#
_entry.id   AF-A0A519LAD5-F1
#
_cell.length_a   1.000
_cell.length_b   1.000
_cell.length_c   1.000
_cell.angle_alpha   90.00
_cell.angle_beta   90.00
_cell.angle_gamma   90.00
#
_symmetry.space_group_name_H-M   'P 1'
#
loop_
_entity.id
_entity.type
_entity.pdbx_description
1 polymer ?
#
loop_
_entity_poly.entity_id
_entity_poly.type
_entity_poly.pdbx_seq_one_letter_code
_entity_poly.pdbx_strand_id
1 'polypeptide(L)'
;MFPAKGGYYARCEGFEIAGLDQMNRSEALAAVEAAMTRPTVEQCEEMVASLHAVTARRGDDAEGQMLAMALYAGCLAQYPADIAKAVCMTFALRKAKPNWFPTLSEINEACETATAQRSVLLHALKSAPMERTAA
;
A
#
# COMPACT_ATOMS: atom_id res chain seq x y z
N MET A 1 13.16 16.84 20.32
CA MET A 1 12.02 17.77 20.16
C MET A 1 11.72 17.85 18.67
N PHE A 2 10.51 17.48 18.22
CA PHE A 2 10.13 17.67 16.82
C PHE A 2 10.04 19.17 16.50
N PRO A 3 10.41 19.62 15.29
CA PRO A 3 10.35 21.03 14.93
C PRO A 3 8.91 21.56 15.02
N ALA A 4 8.75 22.75 15.64
CA ALA A 4 7.45 23.36 15.89
C ALA A 4 6.72 23.84 14.60
N LYS A 5 7.44 23.93 13.49
CA LYS A 5 6.90 24.26 12.16
C LYS A 5 7.57 23.38 11.10
N GLY A 6 6.74 22.68 10.33
CA GLY A 6 7.16 21.70 9.32
C GLY A 6 6.49 20.35 9.54
N GLY A 7 6.07 19.69 8.46
CA GLY A 7 5.64 18.29 8.52
C GLY A 7 6.86 17.38 8.71
N TYR A 8 6.74 16.38 9.57
CA TYR A 8 7.72 15.30 9.67
C TYR A 8 7.17 14.05 8.98
N TYR A 9 8.05 13.32 8.32
CA TYR A 9 7.76 11.96 7.86
C TYR A 9 8.44 10.98 8.80
N ALA A 10 7.70 9.98 9.27
CA ALA A 10 8.23 8.89 10.05
C ALA A 10 8.29 7.64 9.16
N ARG A 11 9.39 6.90 9.23
CA ARG A 11 9.55 5.62 8.56
C ARG A 11 9.88 4.57 9.61
N CYS A 12 9.20 3.43 9.56
CA CYS A 12 9.59 2.28 10.35
C CYS A 12 10.88 1.69 9.75
N GLU A 13 11.94 1.58 10.55
CA GLU A 13 13.22 1.00 10.11
C GLU A 13 13.39 -0.46 10.53
N GLY A 14 12.65 -0.92 11.55
CA GLY A 14 12.76 -2.28 12.06
C GLY A 14 11.69 -2.63 13.08
N PHE A 15 11.53 -3.93 13.31
CA PHE A 15 10.85 -4.48 14.47
C PHE A 15 11.84 -5.37 15.22
N GLU A 16 11.91 -5.20 16.53
CA GLU A 16 12.56 -6.14 17.41
C GLU A 16 11.55 -7.22 17.80
N ILE A 17 11.84 -8.47 17.45
CA ILE A 17 10.96 -9.62 17.70
C ILE A 17 11.75 -10.61 18.55
N ALA A 18 11.36 -10.78 19.81
CA ALA A 18 11.99 -11.66 20.79
C ALA A 18 10.95 -12.55 21.47
N GLY A 19 11.36 -13.75 21.93
CA GLY A 19 10.49 -14.64 22.71
C GLY A 19 9.29 -15.23 21.95
N LEU A 20 9.31 -15.23 20.61
CA LEU A 20 8.30 -15.94 19.82
C LEU A 20 8.68 -17.40 19.65
N ASP A 21 7.85 -18.30 20.17
CA ASP A 21 7.96 -19.73 19.84
C ASP A 21 7.66 -19.99 18.36
N GLN A 22 8.01 -21.20 17.91
CA GLN A 22 7.92 -21.58 16.50
C GLN A 22 6.49 -21.55 15.94
N MET A 23 5.50 -21.94 16.75
CA MET A 23 4.11 -22.00 16.32
C MET A 23 3.56 -20.59 16.11
N ASN A 24 3.71 -19.74 17.12
CA ASN A 24 3.31 -18.34 17.09
C ASN A 24 4.00 -17.57 15.96
N ARG A 25 5.27 -17.87 15.67
CA ARG A 25 5.98 -17.25 14.55
C ARG A 25 5.40 -17.65 13.20
N SER A 26 5.09 -18.93 13.04
CA SER A 26 4.52 -19.43 11.79
C SER A 26 3.13 -18.83 11.51
N GLU A 27 2.30 -18.68 12.54
CA GLU A 27 0.99 -18.05 12.44
C GLU A 27 1.10 -16.56 12.13
N ALA A 28 1.99 -15.84 12.83
CA ALA A 28 2.23 -14.43 12.57
C ALA A 28 2.77 -14.20 11.14
N LEU A 29 3.68 -15.06 10.67
CA LEU A 29 4.21 -14.99 9.31
C LEU A 29 3.10 -15.20 8.28
N ALA A 30 2.27 -16.24 8.45
CA ALA A 30 1.16 -16.52 7.56
C ALA A 30 0.15 -15.36 7.51
N ALA A 31 -0.15 -14.74 8.65
CA ALA A 31 -1.03 -13.58 8.73
C ALA A 31 -0.47 -12.37 7.96
N VAL A 32 0.83 -12.08 8.11
CA VAL A 32 1.47 -10.97 7.39
C VAL A 32 1.57 -11.27 5.90
N GLU A 33 1.88 -12.50 5.50
CA GLU A 33 1.92 -12.88 4.08
C GLU A 33 0.53 -12.79 3.43
N ALA A 34 -0.53 -13.21 4.12
CA ALA A 34 -1.89 -13.02 3.67
C ALA A 34 -2.23 -11.52 3.50
N ALA A 35 -1.83 -10.68 4.47
CA ALA A 35 -2.00 -9.22 4.40
C ALA A 35 -1.14 -8.52 3.34
N MET A 36 -0.20 -9.23 2.72
CA MET A 36 0.63 -8.75 1.60
C MET A 36 0.13 -9.24 0.23
N THR A 37 -1.01 -9.94 0.20
CA THR A 37 -1.60 -10.46 -1.05
C THR A 37 -1.96 -9.32 -1.99
N ARG A 38 -1.50 -9.45 -3.23
CA ARG A 38 -1.73 -8.46 -4.29
C ARG A 38 -3.14 -8.59 -4.88
N PRO A 39 -3.73 -7.49 -5.36
CA PRO A 39 -5.01 -7.52 -6.04
C PRO A 39 -4.90 -8.24 -7.40
N THR A 40 -6.03 -8.71 -7.92
CA THR A 40 -6.12 -9.16 -9.31
C THR A 40 -6.10 -7.97 -10.28
N VAL A 41 -5.94 -8.24 -11.56
CA VAL A 41 -5.98 -7.20 -12.61
C VAL A 41 -7.34 -6.50 -12.61
N GLU A 42 -8.43 -7.28 -12.54
CA GLU A 42 -9.80 -6.78 -12.52
C GLU A 42 -10.03 -5.85 -11.32
N GLN A 43 -9.53 -6.22 -10.14
CA GLN A 43 -9.63 -5.38 -8.95
C GLN A 43 -8.85 -4.06 -9.12
N CYS A 44 -7.70 -4.08 -9.77
CA CYS A 44 -6.94 -2.87 -10.07
C CYS A 44 -7.71 -1.94 -11.03
N GLU A 45 -8.27 -2.50 -12.09
CA GLU A 45 -9.09 -1.75 -13.05
C GLU A 45 -10.32 -1.14 -12.39
N GLU A 46 -11.03 -1.89 -11.53
CA GLU A 46 -12.16 -1.40 -10.74
C GLU A 46 -11.77 -0.23 -9.81
N MET A 47 -10.61 -0.33 -9.15
CA MET A 47 -10.10 0.73 -8.28
C MET A 47 -9.78 2.01 -9.08
N VAL A 48 -9.14 1.88 -10.24
CA VAL A 48 -8.82 3.01 -11.12
C VAL A 48 -10.09 3.63 -11.70
N ALA A 49 -11.04 2.82 -12.15
CA ALA A 49 -12.34 3.27 -12.65
C ALA A 49 -13.13 4.02 -11.57
N SER A 50 -13.14 3.50 -10.34
CA SER A 50 -13.78 4.14 -9.19
C SER A 50 -13.17 5.50 -8.86
N LEU A 51 -11.84 5.59 -8.91
CA LEU A 51 -11.12 6.85 -8.73
C LEU A 51 -11.45 7.84 -9.86
N HIS A 52 -11.53 7.38 -11.10
CA HIS A 52 -11.93 8.22 -12.23
C HIS A 52 -13.36 8.76 -12.07
N ALA A 53 -14.30 7.93 -11.63
CA ALA A 53 -15.73 8.28 -11.52
C ALA A 53 -16.01 9.46 -10.56
N VAL A 54 -15.12 9.69 -9.58
CA VAL A 54 -15.29 10.74 -8.57
C VAL A 54 -14.45 12.00 -8.84
N THR A 55 -13.61 11.99 -9.88
CA THR A 55 -12.73 13.11 -10.25
C THR A 55 -13.25 13.80 -11.52
N ALA A 56 -13.16 15.12 -11.62
CA ALA A 56 -13.50 15.77 -12.89
C ALA A 56 -12.36 15.53 -13.89
N ARG A 57 -12.74 15.23 -15.12
CA ARG A 57 -11.81 14.96 -16.20
C ARG A 57 -11.92 16.03 -17.28
N ARG A 58 -10.79 16.37 -17.91
CA ARG A 58 -10.76 17.01 -19.22
C ARG A 58 -10.95 15.93 -20.28
N GLY A 59 -11.61 16.27 -21.39
CA GLY A 59 -11.90 15.32 -22.46
C GLY A 59 -10.63 14.89 -23.18
N ASP A 60 -10.04 13.78 -22.74
CA ASP A 60 -8.94 13.10 -23.44
C ASP A 60 -9.50 12.18 -24.54
N ASP A 61 -8.71 11.93 -25.58
CA ASP A 61 -9.01 10.88 -26.57
C ASP A 61 -9.05 9.48 -25.93
N ALA A 62 -9.85 8.56 -26.49
CA ALA A 62 -10.13 7.26 -25.90
C ALA A 62 -8.89 6.36 -25.73
N GLU A 63 -7.93 6.47 -26.64
CA GLU A 63 -6.72 5.63 -26.68
C GLU A 63 -5.75 6.01 -25.56
N GLY A 64 -5.54 7.31 -25.33
CA GLY A 64 -4.76 7.81 -24.19
C GLY A 64 -5.37 7.43 -22.84
N GLN A 65 -6.70 7.33 -22.75
CA GLN A 65 -7.35 6.89 -21.51
C GLN A 65 -7.07 5.42 -21.20
N MET A 66 -7.13 4.55 -22.21
CA MET A 66 -6.85 3.12 -22.03
C MET A 66 -5.41 2.90 -21.58
N LEU A 67 -4.44 3.58 -22.20
CA LEU A 67 -3.04 3.49 -21.80
C LEU A 67 -2.83 4.00 -20.37
N ALA A 68 -3.44 5.13 -20.01
CA ALA A 68 -3.37 5.65 -18.64
C ALA A 68 -3.93 4.63 -17.63
N MET A 69 -5.12 4.08 -17.88
CA MET A 69 -5.74 3.08 -17.00
C MET A 69 -4.85 1.86 -16.78
N ALA A 70 -4.23 1.33 -17.84
CA ALA A 70 -3.31 0.21 -17.75
C ALA A 70 -2.08 0.52 -16.88
N LEU A 71 -1.52 1.74 -17.00
CA LEU A 71 -0.40 2.19 -16.19
C LEU A 71 -0.76 2.30 -14.70
N TYR A 72 -1.92 2.89 -14.39
CA TYR A 72 -2.40 2.98 -13.01
C TYR A 72 -2.70 1.61 -12.42
N ALA A 73 -3.36 0.72 -13.17
CA ALA A 73 -3.65 -0.63 -12.72
C ALA A 73 -2.36 -1.43 -12.47
N GLY A 74 -1.37 -1.33 -13.37
CA GLY A 74 -0.07 -1.95 -13.19
C GLY A 74 0.72 -1.41 -11.99
N CYS A 75 0.54 -0.13 -11.63
CA CYS A 75 1.09 0.43 -10.40
C CYS A 75 0.43 -0.18 -9.16
N LEU A 76 -0.90 -0.21 -9.09
CA LEU A 76 -1.64 -0.76 -7.95
C LEU A 76 -1.36 -2.26 -7.72
N ALA A 77 -1.17 -3.02 -8.80
CA ALA A 77 -0.89 -4.46 -8.75
C ALA A 77 0.41 -4.83 -8.02
N GLN A 78 1.30 -3.87 -7.77
CA GLN A 78 2.55 -4.10 -7.03
C GLN A 78 2.35 -4.13 -5.52
N TYR A 79 1.22 -3.63 -5.03
CA TYR A 79 0.94 -3.40 -3.61
C TYR A 79 -0.14 -4.35 -3.07
N PRO A 80 -0.25 -4.52 -1.74
CA PRO A 80 -1.33 -5.29 -1.15
C PRO A 80 -2.72 -4.71 -1.52
N ALA A 81 -3.68 -5.59 -1.76
CA ALA A 81 -5.00 -5.22 -2.29
C ALA A 81 -5.75 -4.21 -1.40
N ASP A 82 -5.67 -4.38 -0.09
CA ASP A 82 -6.30 -3.48 0.88
C ASP A 82 -5.64 -2.10 0.91
N ILE A 83 -4.31 -2.04 0.74
CA ILE A 83 -3.55 -0.79 0.65
C ILE A 83 -3.89 -0.04 -0.63
N ALA A 84 -3.84 -0.71 -1.79
CA ALA A 84 -4.20 -0.12 -3.07
C ALA A 84 -5.60 0.50 -3.01
N LYS A 85 -6.57 -0.23 -2.44
CA LYS A 85 -7.94 0.25 -2.25
C LYS A 85 -8.01 1.44 -1.31
N ALA A 86 -7.34 1.38 -0.17
CA ALA A 86 -7.33 2.46 0.82
C ALA A 86 -6.71 3.76 0.27
N VAL A 87 -5.63 3.66 -0.50
CA VAL A 87 -4.99 4.80 -1.16
C VAL A 87 -5.91 5.44 -2.19
N CYS A 88 -6.51 4.63 -3.09
CA CYS A 88 -7.49 5.12 -4.05
C CYS A 88 -8.67 5.82 -3.35
N MET A 89 -9.18 5.27 -2.26
CA MET A 89 -10.25 5.89 -1.46
C MET A 89 -9.82 7.19 -0.78
N THR A 90 -8.58 7.27 -0.31
CA THR A 90 -8.04 8.50 0.30
C THR A 90 -7.98 9.63 -0.72
N PHE A 91 -7.56 9.35 -1.95
CA PHE A 91 -7.56 10.34 -3.03
C PHE A 91 -8.96 10.72 -3.48
N ALA A 92 -9.85 9.74 -3.66
CA ALA A 92 -11.26 9.93 -4.01
C ALA A 92 -12.00 10.86 -3.03
N LEU A 93 -11.74 10.72 -1.73
CA LEU A 93 -12.42 11.47 -0.67
C LEU A 93 -11.72 12.77 -0.26
N ARG A 94 -10.67 13.18 -0.99
CA ARG A 94 -9.82 14.30 -0.61
C ARG A 94 -10.55 15.65 -0.75
N LYS A 95 -11.06 16.17 0.38
CA LYS A 95 -11.79 17.44 0.45
C LYS A 95 -10.99 18.67 0.00
N ALA A 96 -9.66 18.65 0.14
CA ALA A 96 -8.81 19.79 -0.18
C ALA A 96 -8.71 20.09 -1.68
N LYS A 97 -9.02 19.11 -2.55
CA LYS A 97 -9.00 19.25 -4.00
C LYS A 97 -10.18 18.48 -4.60
N PRO A 98 -11.42 18.98 -4.46
CA PRO A 98 -12.57 18.34 -5.07
C PRO A 98 -12.31 18.27 -6.58
N ASN A 99 -12.61 17.11 -7.18
CA ASN A 99 -12.50 16.87 -8.62
C ASN A 99 -11.09 16.75 -9.21
N TRP A 100 -10.03 16.64 -8.40
CA TRP A 100 -8.67 16.47 -8.89
C TRP A 100 -8.26 14.99 -8.94
N PHE A 101 -7.67 14.55 -10.04
CA PHE A 101 -7.16 13.20 -10.21
C PHE A 101 -5.66 13.13 -9.88
N PRO A 102 -5.20 12.16 -9.06
CA PRO A 102 -3.79 12.06 -8.68
C PRO A 102 -2.91 11.59 -9.83
N THR A 103 -1.66 12.03 -9.79
CA THR A 103 -0.62 11.50 -10.68
C THR A 103 -0.23 10.07 -10.30
N LEU A 104 0.38 9.34 -11.23
CA LEU A 104 0.91 8.00 -10.97
C LEU A 104 1.96 8.00 -9.85
N SER A 105 2.81 9.04 -9.78
CA SER A 105 3.81 9.19 -8.71
C SER A 105 3.16 9.32 -7.34
N GLU A 106 2.11 10.14 -7.22
CA GLU A 106 1.42 10.36 -5.95
C GLU A 106 0.72 9.08 -5.45
N ILE A 107 0.14 8.28 -6.36
CA ILE A 107 -0.41 6.97 -5.99
C ILE A 107 0.72 6.03 -5.55
N ASN A 108 1.81 5.96 -6.31
CA ASN A 108 2.94 5.09 -6.02
C ASN A 108 3.54 5.41 -4.64
N GLU A 109 3.87 6.67 -4.38
CA GLU A 109 4.44 7.13 -3.10
C GLU A 109 3.50 6.86 -1.91
N ALA A 110 2.20 7.05 -2.09
CA ALA A 110 1.21 6.77 -1.04
C ALA A 110 1.12 5.26 -0.75
N CYS A 111 1.14 4.42 -1.79
CA CYS A 111 1.15 2.97 -1.65
C CYS A 111 2.44 2.45 -1.00
N GLU A 112 3.61 2.96 -1.41
CA GLU A 112 4.91 2.62 -0.82
C GLU A 112 4.93 2.96 0.67
N THR A 113 4.49 4.18 1.01
CA THR A 113 4.44 4.66 2.40
C THR A 113 3.53 3.78 3.25
N ALA A 114 2.32 3.45 2.75
CA ALA A 114 1.37 2.61 3.46
C ALA A 114 1.86 1.14 3.60
N THR A 115 2.64 0.66 2.63
CA THR A 115 3.16 -0.72 2.62
C THR A 115 4.42 -0.87 3.47
N ALA A 116 5.19 0.21 3.65
CA ALA A 116 6.52 0.19 4.26
C ALA A 116 6.57 -0.57 5.59
N GLN A 117 5.63 -0.32 6.50
CA GLN A 117 5.61 -0.98 7.81
C GLN A 117 5.43 -2.49 7.70
N ARG A 118 4.54 -2.96 6.82
CA ARG A 118 4.27 -4.39 6.63
C ARG A 118 5.48 -5.09 6.01
N SER A 119 6.16 -4.44 5.06
CA SER A 119 7.39 -4.96 4.46
C SER A 119 8.50 -5.14 5.50
N VAL A 120 8.66 -4.16 6.40
CA VAL A 120 9.66 -4.23 7.48
C VAL A 120 9.30 -5.31 8.50
N LEU A 121 8.02 -5.45 8.86
CA LEU A 121 7.55 -6.50 9.76
C LEU A 121 7.76 -7.90 9.16
N LEU A 122 7.40 -8.09 7.88
CA LEU A 122 7.62 -9.35 7.17
C LEU A 122 9.11 -9.72 7.15
N HIS A 123 9.99 -8.75 6.90
CA HIS A 123 11.43 -8.96 6.94
C HIS A 123 11.90 -9.36 8.35
N ALA A 124 11.45 -8.65 9.39
CA ALA A 124 11.81 -8.96 10.77
C ALA A 124 11.34 -10.37 11.18
N LEU A 125 10.10 -10.75 10.84
CA LEU A 125 9.57 -12.10 11.09
C LEU A 125 10.34 -13.18 10.35
N LYS A 126 10.86 -12.91 9.14
CA LYS A 126 11.69 -13.85 8.38
C LYS A 126 13.11 -13.98 8.95
N SER A 127 13.67 -12.90 9.48
CA SER A 127 15.05 -12.85 9.99
C SER A 127 15.19 -13.13 11.49
N ALA A 128 14.11 -13.15 12.27
CA ALA A 128 14.17 -13.35 13.72
C ALA A 128 14.86 -14.68 14.10
N PRO A 129 15.65 -14.74 15.18
CA PRO A 129 16.20 -15.99 15.70
C PRO A 129 15.07 -16.88 16.26
N MET A 130 15.10 -18.18 15.96
CA MET A 130 14.17 -19.14 16.58
C MET A 130 14.69 -19.51 17.97
N GLU A 131 13.94 -19.23 19.01
CA GLU A 131 14.21 -19.84 20.31
C GLU A 131 13.87 -21.33 20.22
N ARG A 132 14.86 -22.21 20.45
CA ARG A 132 14.59 -23.63 20.65
C ARG A 132 13.82 -23.75 21.94
N THR A 133 12.55 -24.16 21.85
CA THR A 133 11.81 -24.67 23.01
C THR A 133 12.68 -25.73 23.68
N ALA A 134 13.12 -25.48 24.90
CA ALA A 134 13.77 -26.52 25.69
C ALA A 134 12.75 -27.66 25.86
N ALA A 135 13.20 -28.86 25.49
CA ALA A 135 12.41 -30.10 25.49
C ALA A 135 11.87 -30.46 26.88
#